data_AF-A0A1D2MBR8-F1
#
_entry.id   AF-A0A1D2MBR8-F1
#
_cell.length_a   1.000
_cell.length_b   1.000
_cell.length_c   1.000
_cell.angle_alpha   90.00
_cell.angle_beta   90.00
_cell.angle_gamma   90.00
#
_symmetry.space_group_name_H-M   'P 1'
#
loop_
_entity.id
_entity.type
_entity.pdbx_description
1 polymer ?
#
loop_
_entity_poly.entity_id
_entity_poly.type
_entity_poly.pdbx_seq_one_letter_code
_entity_poly.pdbx_strand_id
1 'polypeptide(L)'
;MPQIVTLKFDCNACSFLFAGNAGFLQTTTQQGNYAIMDIVAALHWIRENAGAFGADVNRVTLLGHRTGAVLANFLMLAPVASDLYHRVVLLSGSSLSPWSFQRHSKSNVRKLAETLRCLKNGSTPQSPGMSPSLTGAGSLPHRSGPSSFLGGKVGAFSDTLPDVGPCLRQVSRDELLSAVNKLLFAPRFLARFGPLIDSAVVKSDFVAEMKFDTSGHFSRVPLLIGTATVESFGELNTEDIEDGLAEGKRDRILRTFVRNVFVFHLNEIYSTIKNEYTDWEKPRKDFIDVRDSILNILSDGLTVAPLIQVANTHSAKGNSKTFLFHFQYEPDQSVYPNVSKLSFFHDKHALYFSIMN
;
A
#
# COMPACT_ATOMS: atom_id res chain seq x y z
N MET A 1 -19.90 -9.06 27.73
CA MET A 1 -20.18 -8.29 26.50
C MET A 1 -18.88 -8.16 25.71
N PRO A 2 -18.91 -8.14 24.37
CA PRO A 2 -17.71 -7.84 23.59
C PRO A 2 -17.22 -6.42 23.93
N GLN A 3 -15.89 -6.23 24.00
CA GLN A 3 -15.27 -4.93 24.21
C GLN A 3 -14.67 -4.47 22.88
N ILE A 4 -15.01 -3.27 22.44
CA ILE A 4 -14.51 -2.69 21.18
C ILE A 4 -13.41 -1.70 21.51
N VAL A 5 -12.21 -1.91 20.94
CA VAL A 5 -11.09 -0.98 21.02
C VAL A 5 -10.77 -0.48 19.62
N THR A 6 -10.86 0.83 19.42
CA THR A 6 -10.47 1.46 18.15
C THR A 6 -9.06 2.02 18.26
N LEU A 7 -8.15 1.55 17.40
CA LEU A 7 -6.79 2.04 17.33
C LEU A 7 -6.69 3.19 16.31
N LYS A 8 -6.10 4.30 16.75
CA LYS A 8 -5.65 5.37 15.86
C LYS A 8 -4.17 5.17 15.59
N PHE A 9 -3.79 5.12 14.33
CA PHE A 9 -2.40 5.06 13.89
C PHE A 9 -2.17 6.14 12.83
N ASP A 10 -0.97 6.68 12.77
CA ASP A 10 -0.66 7.74 11.81
C ASP A 10 -0.55 7.14 10.39
N CYS A 11 -1.50 7.47 9.51
CA CYS A 11 -1.50 7.08 8.09
C CYS A 11 -0.67 8.02 7.19
N ASN A 12 0.03 9.01 7.77
CA ASN A 12 0.73 9.99 6.98
C ASN A 12 1.93 9.37 6.26
N ALA A 13 2.39 10.03 5.20
CA ALA A 13 3.61 9.70 4.48
C ALA A 13 4.75 9.30 5.42
N CYS A 14 4.93 10.09 6.48
CA CYS A 14 5.96 9.93 7.51
C CYS A 14 6.02 8.51 8.11
N SER A 15 4.87 7.85 8.29
CA SER A 15 4.79 6.56 8.98
C SER A 15 5.27 5.39 8.12
N PHE A 16 5.29 5.57 6.81
CA PHE A 16 5.75 4.58 5.83
C PHE A 16 7.01 5.03 5.08
N LEU A 17 7.48 6.26 5.32
CA LEU A 17 8.68 6.79 4.70
C LEU A 17 9.92 6.05 5.25
N PHE A 18 10.70 5.51 4.31
CA PHE A 18 12.03 5.01 4.58
C PHE A 18 12.99 6.19 4.79
N ALA A 19 13.68 6.21 5.92
CA ALA A 19 14.59 7.29 6.30
C ALA A 19 15.97 6.75 6.68
N GLY A 20 16.60 5.99 5.77
CA GLY A 20 18.01 5.61 5.90
C GLY A 20 18.37 4.80 7.17
N ASN A 21 19.67 4.52 7.34
CA ASN A 21 20.20 3.80 8.49
C ASN A 21 20.46 4.77 9.66
N ALA A 22 19.42 5.12 10.42
CA ALA A 22 19.59 5.85 11.67
C ALA A 22 19.80 4.85 12.83
N GLY A 23 21.05 4.73 13.28
CA GLY A 23 21.41 3.88 14.41
C GLY A 23 20.82 4.37 15.73
N PHE A 24 20.05 3.49 16.38
CA PHE A 24 20.21 3.14 17.79
C PHE A 24 19.62 1.72 17.93
N LEU A 25 20.51 0.72 18.03
CA LEU A 25 20.35 -0.73 17.79
C LEU A 25 20.68 -1.17 16.36
N GLN A 26 21.91 -1.67 16.21
CA GLN A 26 22.44 -2.33 15.02
C GLN A 26 21.58 -3.54 14.63
N THR A 27 20.73 -3.36 13.62
CA THR A 27 20.50 -4.37 12.57
C THR A 27 20.43 -3.62 11.25
N THR A 28 21.00 -4.20 10.22
CA THR A 28 21.18 -3.65 8.87
C THR A 28 19.87 -3.53 8.07
N THR A 29 18.75 -3.24 8.73
CA THR A 29 17.40 -3.29 8.17
C THR A 29 16.78 -1.91 8.08
N GLN A 30 16.08 -1.72 6.96
CA GLN A 30 15.42 -0.49 6.58
C GLN A 30 14.39 -0.07 7.65
N GLN A 31 14.64 1.01 8.39
CA GLN A 31 13.68 1.55 9.36
C GLN A 31 12.56 2.31 8.64
N GLY A 32 11.49 1.59 8.34
CA GLY A 32 10.18 2.07 7.88
C GLY A 32 9.06 1.26 8.54
N ASN A 33 7.80 1.49 8.15
CA ASN A 33 6.62 0.81 8.72
C ASN A 33 6.31 1.13 10.19
N TYR A 34 6.55 2.36 10.62
CA TYR A 34 6.18 2.84 11.96
C TYR A 34 4.69 2.62 12.24
N ALA A 35 3.82 2.82 11.25
CA ALA A 35 2.39 2.54 11.42
C ALA A 35 2.08 1.07 11.78
N ILE A 36 2.83 0.10 11.24
CA ILE A 36 2.65 -1.32 11.63
C ILE A 36 3.18 -1.53 13.04
N MET A 37 4.33 -0.93 13.39
CA MET A 37 4.90 -1.02 14.73
C MET A 37 4.01 -0.37 15.79
N ASP A 38 3.32 0.73 15.46
CA ASP A 38 2.34 1.37 16.34
C ASP A 38 1.17 0.43 16.65
N ILE A 39 0.68 -0.30 15.63
CA ILE A 39 -0.37 -1.31 15.82
C ILE A 39 0.14 -2.46 16.70
N VAL A 40 1.38 -2.92 16.48
CA VAL A 40 2.01 -3.96 17.32
C VAL A 40 2.12 -3.49 18.78
N ALA A 41 2.60 -2.26 19.01
CA ALA A 41 2.71 -1.67 20.35
C ALA A 41 1.34 -1.54 21.02
N ALA A 42 0.32 -1.12 20.27
CA ALA A 42 -1.05 -1.04 20.78
C ALA A 42 -1.61 -2.42 21.13
N LEU A 43 -1.31 -3.46 20.35
CA LEU A 43 -1.70 -4.82 20.65
C LEU A 43 -1.00 -5.36 21.92
N HIS A 44 0.27 -5.03 22.14
CA HIS A 44 0.94 -5.31 23.41
C HIS A 44 0.26 -4.60 24.58
N TRP A 45 -0.07 -3.32 24.42
CA TRP A 45 -0.79 -2.57 25.45
C TRP A 45 -2.15 -3.20 25.78
N ILE A 46 -2.91 -3.64 24.77
CA ILE A 46 -4.18 -4.36 24.95
C ILE A 46 -3.94 -5.64 25.76
N ARG A 47 -2.92 -6.42 25.42
CA ARG A 47 -2.60 -7.66 26.15
C ARG A 47 -2.27 -7.41 27.61
N GLU A 48 -1.62 -6.30 27.94
CA GLU A 48 -1.23 -5.95 29.31
C GLU A 48 -2.38 -5.30 30.11
N ASN A 49 -3.25 -4.52 29.46
CA ASN A 49 -4.18 -3.64 30.17
C ASN A 49 -5.66 -4.04 30.01
N ALA A 50 -6.03 -4.76 28.96
CA ALA A 50 -7.45 -5.01 28.67
C ALA A 50 -8.15 -5.84 29.75
N GLY A 51 -7.40 -6.65 30.51
CA GLY A 51 -7.92 -7.37 31.67
C GLY A 51 -8.49 -6.46 32.75
N ALA A 52 -7.93 -5.25 32.94
CA ALA A 52 -8.45 -4.26 33.89
C ALA A 52 -9.83 -3.71 33.48
N PHE A 53 -10.16 -3.77 32.19
CA PHE A 53 -11.46 -3.37 31.63
C PHE A 53 -12.44 -4.55 31.52
N GLY A 54 -12.11 -5.72 32.10
CA GLY A 54 -12.93 -6.93 32.04
C GLY A 54 -12.94 -7.60 30.66
N ALA A 55 -11.99 -7.28 29.78
CA ALA A 55 -11.82 -7.94 28.49
C ALA A 55 -10.96 -9.21 28.63
N ASP A 56 -11.26 -10.22 27.82
CA ASP A 56 -10.47 -11.44 27.75
C ASP A 56 -9.29 -11.28 26.78
N VAL A 57 -8.08 -11.17 27.33
CA VAL A 57 -6.82 -11.03 26.58
C VAL A 57 -6.50 -12.23 25.67
N ASN A 58 -7.10 -13.40 25.93
CA ASN A 58 -6.94 -14.61 25.11
C ASN A 58 -7.97 -14.69 23.98
N ARG A 59 -8.82 -13.67 23.80
CA ARG A 59 -9.87 -13.62 22.77
C ARG A 59 -9.87 -12.35 21.95
N VAL A 60 -8.69 -11.79 21.71
CA VAL A 60 -8.50 -10.61 20.85
C VAL A 60 -8.79 -10.96 19.39
N THR A 61 -9.65 -10.18 18.74
CA THR A 61 -9.97 -10.27 17.30
C THR A 61 -9.48 -9.01 16.61
N LEU A 62 -8.63 -9.16 15.60
CA LEU A 62 -8.12 -8.05 14.80
C LEU A 62 -9.04 -7.85 13.59
N LEU A 63 -9.77 -6.73 13.58
CA LEU A 63 -10.65 -6.35 12.47
C LEU A 63 -10.03 -5.18 11.71
N GLY A 64 -9.94 -5.34 10.40
CA GLY A 64 -9.46 -4.30 9.50
C GLY A 64 -10.40 -4.08 8.32
N HIS A 65 -10.47 -2.83 7.87
CA HIS A 65 -11.21 -2.41 6.68
C HIS A 65 -10.29 -1.57 5.76
N ARG A 66 -10.36 -1.73 4.43
CA ARG A 66 -9.38 -1.18 3.46
C ARG A 66 -7.93 -1.40 3.87
N THR A 67 -7.23 -0.30 4.10
CA THR A 67 -5.84 -0.22 4.54
C THR A 67 -5.69 -0.87 5.89
N GLY A 68 -6.69 -0.79 6.77
CA GLY A 68 -6.72 -1.55 8.02
C GLY A 68 -6.73 -3.06 7.78
N ALA A 69 -7.46 -3.55 6.78
CA ALA A 69 -7.46 -4.97 6.39
C ALA A 69 -6.10 -5.36 5.80
N VAL A 70 -5.51 -4.51 4.96
CA VAL A 70 -4.14 -4.70 4.44
C VAL A 70 -3.14 -4.85 5.59
N LEU A 71 -3.18 -3.95 6.58
CA LEU A 71 -2.27 -3.97 7.73
C LEU A 71 -2.50 -5.22 8.60
N ALA A 72 -3.76 -5.57 8.86
CA ALA A 72 -4.11 -6.81 9.56
C ALA A 72 -3.59 -8.05 8.83
N ASN A 73 -3.70 -8.08 7.49
CA ASN A 73 -3.16 -9.15 6.68
C ASN A 73 -1.62 -9.20 6.75
N PHE A 74 -0.92 -8.07 6.79
CA PHE A 74 0.54 -8.07 7.01
C PHE A 74 0.91 -8.53 8.41
N LEU A 75 0.13 -8.21 9.44
CA LEU A 75 0.32 -8.70 10.80
C LEU A 75 0.14 -10.22 10.94
N MET A 76 -0.65 -10.84 10.06
CA MET A 76 -0.73 -12.32 9.92
C MET A 76 0.59 -12.94 9.46
N LEU A 77 1.42 -12.19 8.74
CA LEU A 77 2.71 -12.65 8.22
C LEU A 77 3.88 -12.24 9.13
N ALA A 78 3.69 -11.22 9.98
CA ALA A 78 4.74 -10.66 10.81
C ALA A 78 4.93 -11.47 12.11
N PRO A 79 6.12 -12.07 12.34
CA PRO A 79 6.37 -12.87 13.55
C PRO A 79 6.23 -12.07 14.85
N VAL A 80 6.52 -10.76 14.80
CA VAL A 80 6.43 -9.86 15.96
C VAL A 80 5.00 -9.74 16.53
N ALA A 81 3.98 -10.05 15.72
CA ALA A 81 2.58 -9.92 16.11
C ALA A 81 1.88 -11.27 16.32
N SER A 82 2.58 -12.39 16.14
CA SER A 82 1.97 -13.72 16.05
C SER A 82 1.11 -14.04 17.25
N ASP A 83 1.49 -13.68 18.48
CA ASP A 83 0.76 -14.06 19.70
C ASP A 83 -0.07 -12.94 20.32
N LEU A 84 -0.41 -11.92 19.54
CA LEU A 84 -1.16 -10.75 20.05
C LEU A 84 -2.65 -10.76 19.69
N TYR A 85 -3.06 -11.64 18.77
CA TYR A 85 -4.45 -11.80 18.36
C TYR A 85 -4.76 -13.26 18.09
N HIS A 86 -6.06 -13.60 18.06
CA HIS A 86 -6.56 -14.97 17.99
C HIS A 86 -7.50 -15.20 16.82
N ARG A 87 -8.02 -14.14 16.22
CA ARG A 87 -8.91 -14.16 15.04
C ARG A 87 -8.64 -12.92 14.21
N VAL A 88 -8.84 -13.01 12.90
CA VAL A 88 -8.68 -11.88 11.98
C VAL A 88 -9.94 -11.73 11.12
N VAL A 89 -10.37 -10.49 10.94
CA VAL A 89 -11.44 -10.10 10.02
C VAL A 89 -10.89 -9.10 9.01
N LEU A 90 -10.92 -9.46 7.73
CA LEU A 90 -10.46 -8.62 6.62
C LEU A 90 -11.67 -8.17 5.80
N LEU A 91 -11.96 -6.88 5.82
CA LEU A 91 -13.05 -6.29 5.06
C LEU A 91 -12.48 -5.47 3.90
N SER A 92 -12.79 -5.89 2.67
CA SER A 92 -12.55 -5.11 1.46
C SER A 92 -11.10 -4.63 1.28
N GLY A 93 -10.13 -5.46 1.68
CA GLY A 93 -8.71 -5.19 1.50
C GLY A 93 -7.82 -6.37 1.84
N SER A 94 -6.73 -6.53 1.10
CA SER A 94 -5.75 -7.61 1.30
C SER A 94 -4.32 -7.18 0.99
N SER A 95 -3.32 -7.85 1.56
CA SER A 95 -1.92 -7.57 1.25
C SER A 95 -1.55 -7.83 -0.22
N LEU A 96 -2.35 -8.62 -0.95
CA LEU A 96 -2.16 -8.90 -2.38
C LEU A 96 -2.78 -7.85 -3.31
N SER A 97 -3.55 -6.90 -2.77
CA SER A 97 -4.20 -5.85 -3.57
C SER A 97 -3.15 -4.92 -4.21
N PRO A 98 -3.30 -4.44 -5.46
CA PRO A 98 -2.29 -3.57 -6.09
C PRO A 98 -1.98 -2.26 -5.34
N TRP A 99 -2.96 -1.79 -4.57
CA TRP A 99 -2.90 -0.59 -3.73
C TRP A 99 -2.44 -0.86 -2.28
N SER A 100 -1.99 -2.08 -1.96
CA SER A 100 -1.68 -2.48 -0.58
C SER A 100 -0.31 -2.05 -0.07
N PHE A 101 0.69 -1.89 -0.94
CA PHE A 101 2.07 -1.57 -0.54
C PHE A 101 2.79 -0.70 -1.59
N GLN A 102 3.88 -0.06 -1.18
CA GLN A 102 4.63 0.83 -2.06
C GLN A 102 5.69 0.07 -2.87
N ARG A 103 5.52 0.02 -4.21
CA ARG A 103 6.45 -0.70 -5.11
C ARG A 103 7.81 0.00 -5.33
N HIS A 104 7.84 1.34 -5.36
CA HIS A 104 9.03 2.13 -5.72
C HIS A 104 9.50 3.06 -4.58
N SER A 105 9.63 2.51 -3.38
CA SER A 105 10.02 3.27 -2.17
C SER A 105 11.32 4.06 -2.33
N LYS A 106 12.40 3.41 -2.76
CA LYS A 106 13.73 4.05 -2.91
C LYS A 106 13.72 5.26 -3.86
N SER A 107 13.07 5.11 -5.01
CA SER A 107 12.95 6.19 -6.01
C SER A 107 12.12 7.37 -5.47
N ASN A 108 11.04 7.06 -4.76
CA ASN A 108 10.17 8.05 -4.14
C ASN A 108 10.89 8.84 -3.04
N VAL A 109 11.64 8.18 -2.17
CA VAL A 109 12.43 8.84 -1.12
C VAL A 109 13.55 9.69 -1.73
N ARG A 110 14.24 9.21 -2.78
CA ARG A 110 15.25 10.00 -3.48
C ARG A 110 14.66 11.30 -4.02
N LYS A 111 13.57 11.23 -4.79
CA LYS A 111 12.88 12.43 -5.33
C LYS A 111 12.42 13.39 -4.24
N LEU A 112 11.91 12.85 -3.13
CA LEU A 112 11.53 13.64 -1.96
C LEU A 112 12.73 14.39 -1.38
N ALA A 113 13.85 13.68 -1.19
CA ALA A 113 15.07 14.25 -0.65
C ALA A 113 15.74 15.25 -1.61
N GLU A 114 15.64 15.06 -2.93
CA GLU A 114 16.10 16.05 -3.93
C GLU A 114 15.30 17.34 -3.79
N THR A 115 13.98 17.25 -3.65
CA THR A 115 13.10 18.41 -3.61
C THR A 115 13.22 19.20 -2.31
N LEU A 116 13.41 18.48 -1.20
CA LEU A 116 13.65 19.07 0.11
C LEU A 116 15.13 19.43 0.33
N ARG A 117 15.97 19.32 -0.70
CA ARG A 117 17.42 19.64 -0.66
C ARG A 117 18.19 18.89 0.43
N CYS A 118 17.72 17.68 0.76
CA CYS A 118 18.35 16.79 1.74
C CYS A 118 19.45 15.90 1.15
N LEU A 119 19.53 15.80 -0.18
CA LEU A 119 20.68 15.18 -0.85
C LEU A 119 21.77 16.22 -1.06
N LYS A 120 22.65 16.37 -0.07
CA LYS A 120 23.90 17.12 -0.28
C LYS A 120 24.82 16.28 -1.16
N ASN A 121 25.09 16.73 -2.38
CA ASN A 121 26.24 16.24 -3.15
C ASN A 121 27.47 16.44 -2.26
N GLY A 122 28.24 15.37 -2.04
CA GLY A 122 29.31 15.26 -1.05
C GLY A 122 30.05 16.57 -0.80
N SER A 123 29.60 17.31 0.23
CA SER A 123 30.41 18.32 0.88
C SER A 123 30.91 17.66 2.13
N THR A 124 32.20 17.33 2.11
CA THR A 124 32.98 17.18 3.33
C THR A 124 32.61 18.32 4.28
N PRO A 125 32.31 18.04 5.56
CA PRO A 125 32.07 19.10 6.52
C PRO A 125 33.38 19.86 6.72
N GLN A 126 33.51 21.03 6.09
CA GLN A 126 34.48 22.03 6.53
C GLN A 126 33.91 22.69 7.78
N SER A 127 34.52 22.35 8.91
CA SER A 127 34.39 23.08 10.17
C SER A 127 34.80 24.55 9.97
N PRO A 128 34.21 25.50 10.72
CA PRO A 128 34.52 26.92 10.58
C PRO A 128 35.83 27.26 11.31
N GLY A 129 36.79 27.89 10.63
CA GLY A 129 37.99 28.42 11.27
C GLY A 129 39.08 28.95 10.33
N MET A 130 39.33 30.26 10.42
CA MET A 130 40.54 31.02 10.06
C MET A 130 40.90 31.29 8.57
N SER A 131 40.63 32.55 8.19
CA SER A 131 41.41 33.56 7.41
C SER A 131 42.42 33.20 6.28
N PRO A 132 42.56 34.08 5.27
CA PRO A 132 43.24 33.77 4.00
C PRO A 132 44.74 34.14 3.99
N SER A 133 45.52 33.43 3.18
CA SER A 133 46.83 33.90 2.72
C SER A 133 47.06 33.53 1.25
N LEU A 134 47.34 34.57 0.47
CA LEU A 134 47.67 34.60 -0.96
C LEU A 134 49.05 33.98 -1.25
N THR A 135 49.16 33.21 -2.34
CA THR A 135 50.28 33.07 -3.31
C THR A 135 49.88 31.89 -4.22
N GLY A 136 50.04 31.81 -5.54
CA GLY A 136 50.75 32.59 -6.54
C GLY A 136 51.14 31.61 -7.67
N ALA A 137 50.83 31.98 -8.92
CA ALA A 137 51.49 31.59 -10.18
C ALA A 137 51.40 30.14 -10.76
N GLY A 138 50.97 30.08 -12.03
CA GLY A 138 51.43 29.18 -13.12
C GLY A 138 51.03 27.71 -13.00
N SER A 139 50.67 26.95 -14.02
CA SER A 139 50.86 27.06 -15.47
C SER A 139 50.13 25.86 -16.12
N LEU A 140 49.41 26.08 -17.21
CA LEU A 140 49.15 25.08 -18.28
C LEU A 140 50.42 24.96 -19.16
N PRO A 141 50.55 24.06 -20.17
CA PRO A 141 49.65 23.00 -20.67
C PRO A 141 50.39 21.64 -20.92
N HIS A 142 49.70 20.60 -21.39
CA HIS A 142 50.09 19.89 -22.63
C HIS A 142 49.10 18.79 -23.04
N ARG A 143 48.97 18.65 -24.35
CA ARG A 143 48.02 17.86 -25.12
C ARG A 143 48.80 16.78 -25.88
N SER A 144 48.37 15.52 -25.86
CA SER A 144 48.71 14.52 -26.88
C SER A 144 47.69 13.38 -26.87
N GLY A 145 47.17 13.05 -28.06
CA GLY A 145 46.03 12.16 -28.28
C GLY A 145 46.36 10.65 -28.30
N PRO A 146 45.80 9.90 -29.27
CA PRO A 146 44.72 8.96 -29.00
C PRO A 146 45.21 7.50 -28.98
N SER A 147 44.62 6.67 -28.12
CA SER A 147 44.69 5.22 -28.26
C SER A 147 43.39 4.57 -27.81
N SER A 148 42.81 3.85 -28.77
CA SER A 148 41.66 2.96 -28.67
C SER A 148 41.88 1.87 -27.62
N PHE A 149 41.00 1.75 -26.63
CA PHE A 149 40.85 0.52 -25.85
C PHE A 149 39.37 0.25 -25.52
N LEU A 150 38.95 -0.94 -25.92
CA LEU A 150 37.67 -1.58 -25.67
C LEU A 150 37.38 -1.70 -24.16
N GLY A 151 36.11 -1.58 -23.78
CA GLY A 151 35.63 -2.00 -22.47
C GLY A 151 35.19 -0.86 -21.55
N GLY A 152 34.14 -0.14 -21.94
CA GLY A 152 33.38 0.68 -21.01
C GLY A 152 32.65 -0.22 -20.01
N LYS A 153 33.30 -0.56 -18.89
CA LYS A 153 32.61 -0.98 -17.68
C LYS A 153 31.60 0.11 -17.33
N VAL A 154 30.31 -0.20 -17.49
CA VAL A 154 29.25 0.53 -16.81
C VAL A 154 29.59 0.46 -15.33
N GLY A 155 30.07 1.57 -14.78
CA GLY A 155 30.39 1.68 -13.36
C GLY A 155 29.16 1.28 -12.55
N ALA A 156 29.33 0.34 -11.64
CA ALA A 156 28.35 0.00 -10.63
C ALA A 156 27.97 1.30 -9.89
N PHE A 157 26.82 1.88 -10.24
CA PHE A 157 26.23 2.97 -9.48
C PHE A 157 25.85 2.38 -8.13
N SER A 158 26.46 2.91 -7.06
CA SER A 158 26.19 2.50 -5.69
C SER A 158 24.69 2.55 -5.40
N ASP A 159 24.08 1.39 -5.23
CA ASP A 159 22.62 1.17 -5.04
C ASP A 159 22.11 1.61 -3.64
N THR A 160 22.97 2.28 -2.89
CA THR A 160 22.71 2.75 -1.52
C THR A 160 22.24 4.20 -1.55
N LEU A 161 21.01 4.42 -1.12
CA LEU A 161 20.50 5.77 -0.87
C LEU A 161 21.24 6.33 0.37
N PRO A 162 21.80 7.56 0.31
CA PRO A 162 22.37 8.22 1.48
C PRO A 162 21.35 8.32 2.61
N ASP A 163 21.81 8.32 3.86
CA ASP A 163 20.92 8.56 5.00
C ASP A 163 20.42 10.02 4.97
N VAL A 164 19.15 10.18 4.63
CA VAL A 164 18.45 11.46 4.57
C VAL A 164 17.58 11.71 5.81
N GLY A 165 17.50 10.75 6.74
CA GLY A 165 16.63 10.81 7.90
C GLY A 165 16.86 12.03 8.80
N PRO A 166 18.11 12.36 9.17
CA PRO A 166 18.40 13.55 9.99
C PRO A 166 17.92 14.86 9.34
N CYS A 167 18.08 14.99 8.02
CA CYS A 167 17.62 16.17 7.29
C CYS A 167 16.09 16.25 7.24
N LEU A 168 15.43 15.14 6.90
CA LEU A 168 13.97 15.09 6.80
C LEU A 168 13.27 15.41 8.14
N ARG A 169 13.90 15.09 9.27
CA ARG A 169 13.39 15.44 10.61
C ARG A 169 13.46 16.94 10.92
N GLN A 170 14.29 17.70 10.22
CA GLN A 170 14.42 19.15 10.39
C GLN A 170 13.45 19.94 9.51
N VAL A 171 12.87 19.30 8.49
CA VAL A 171 11.89 19.91 7.59
C VAL A 171 10.56 20.08 8.33
N SER A 172 9.90 21.23 8.15
CA SER A 172 8.59 21.47 8.76
C SER A 172 7.53 20.51 8.21
N ARG A 173 6.53 20.17 9.04
CA ARG A 173 5.44 19.25 8.66
C ARG A 173 4.75 19.71 7.37
N ASP A 174 4.45 21.00 7.23
CA ASP A 174 3.69 21.52 6.10
C ASP A 174 4.52 21.49 4.81
N GLU A 175 5.80 21.80 4.90
CA GLU A 175 6.73 21.70 3.77
C GLU A 175 6.90 20.23 3.33
N LEU A 176 7.05 19.32 4.28
CA LEU A 176 7.14 17.89 4.02
C LEU A 176 5.86 17.36 3.35
N LEU A 177 4.69 17.72 3.86
CA LEU A 177 3.40 17.33 3.28
C LEU A 177 3.19 17.95 1.90
N SER A 178 3.59 19.21 1.68
CA SER A 178 3.50 19.85 0.36
C SER A 178 4.41 19.17 -0.65
N ALA A 179 5.66 18.87 -0.28
CA ALA A 179 6.60 18.16 -1.14
C ALA A 179 6.09 16.76 -1.48
N VAL A 180 5.62 16.02 -0.46
CA VAL A 180 4.97 14.72 -0.63
C VAL A 180 3.79 14.78 -1.60
N ASN A 181 2.89 15.76 -1.43
CA ASN A 181 1.71 15.91 -2.29
C ASN A 181 2.09 16.26 -3.74
N LYS A 182 3.17 17.02 -3.94
CA LYS A 182 3.65 17.45 -5.27
C LYS A 182 4.46 16.36 -6.00
N LEU A 183 5.25 15.57 -5.29
CA LEU A 183 6.25 14.67 -5.87
C LEU A 183 5.76 13.26 -6.12
N LEU A 184 4.81 12.80 -5.31
CA LEU A 184 4.39 11.41 -5.30
C LEU A 184 3.06 11.29 -6.04
N PHE A 185 3.13 11.46 -7.35
CA PHE A 185 2.12 10.84 -8.22
C PHE A 185 2.35 9.33 -8.15
N ALA A 186 1.66 8.65 -7.22
CA ALA A 186 1.43 7.23 -7.44
C ALA A 186 0.70 7.08 -8.76
N PRO A 187 1.14 6.17 -9.65
CA PRO A 187 0.31 5.77 -10.77
C PRO A 187 -1.07 5.39 -10.22
N ARG A 188 -2.13 5.82 -10.91
CA ARG A 188 -3.51 5.49 -10.52
C ARG A 188 -3.63 3.99 -10.21
N PHE A 189 -4.38 3.66 -9.17
CA PHE A 189 -4.61 2.31 -8.63
C PHE A 189 -3.47 1.67 -7.81
N LEU A 190 -2.34 2.35 -7.64
CA LEU A 190 -1.25 1.89 -6.78
C LEU A 190 -1.16 2.72 -5.51
N ALA A 191 -0.55 2.13 -4.48
CA ALA A 191 -0.35 2.82 -3.21
C ALA A 191 0.59 4.01 -3.38
N ARG A 192 0.13 5.20 -2.99
CA ARG A 192 0.99 6.38 -2.86
C ARG A 192 1.94 6.24 -1.68
N PHE A 193 1.38 5.80 -0.57
CA PHE A 193 2.06 5.37 0.64
C PHE A 193 1.43 4.08 1.10
N GLY A 194 2.26 3.20 1.63
CA GLY A 194 1.82 1.96 2.22
C GLY A 194 3.01 1.21 2.79
N PRO A 195 2.77 0.05 3.38
CA PRO A 195 3.80 -0.86 3.86
C PRO A 195 5.00 -0.93 2.91
N LEU A 196 6.18 -0.75 3.49
CA LEU A 196 7.46 -0.92 2.85
C LEU A 196 7.83 -2.40 2.86
N ILE A 197 7.97 -2.95 1.68
CA ILE A 197 8.51 -4.29 1.43
C ILE A 197 10.03 -4.25 1.62
N ASP A 198 10.62 -5.34 2.12
CA ASP A 198 12.04 -5.44 2.55
C ASP A 198 12.40 -4.74 3.86
N SER A 199 11.41 -4.61 4.73
CA SER A 199 11.62 -4.16 6.12
C SER A 199 11.72 -5.36 7.07
N ALA A 200 12.17 -5.12 8.30
CA ALA A 200 12.17 -6.13 9.36
C ALA A 200 10.77 -6.71 9.66
N VAL A 201 9.71 -5.95 9.34
CA VAL A 201 8.31 -6.31 9.61
C VAL A 201 7.65 -7.02 8.42
N VAL A 202 7.96 -6.58 7.19
CA VAL A 202 7.39 -7.12 5.95
C VAL A 202 8.51 -7.50 5.00
N LYS A 203 8.69 -8.81 4.80
CA LYS A 203 9.71 -9.39 3.91
C LYS A 203 9.34 -9.20 2.42
N SER A 204 10.32 -9.21 1.52
CA SER A 204 10.10 -9.20 0.04
C SER A 204 9.27 -10.36 -0.45
N ASP A 205 9.50 -11.53 0.14
CA ASP A 205 8.93 -12.79 -0.26
C ASP A 205 7.61 -13.08 0.47
N PHE A 206 6.93 -12.07 1.00
CA PHE A 206 5.69 -12.24 1.77
C PHE A 206 4.61 -13.04 1.01
N VAL A 207 4.60 -12.98 -0.33
CA VAL A 207 3.71 -13.80 -1.18
C VAL A 207 4.10 -15.28 -1.13
N ALA A 208 5.40 -15.59 -1.13
CA ALA A 208 5.90 -16.95 -0.96
C ALA A 208 5.67 -17.44 0.47
N GLU A 209 5.94 -16.61 1.47
CA GLU A 209 5.61 -16.89 2.88
C GLU A 209 4.12 -17.22 3.02
N MET A 210 3.21 -16.45 2.41
CA MET A 210 1.79 -16.75 2.43
C MET A 210 1.46 -18.07 1.71
N LYS A 211 2.05 -18.30 0.53
CA LYS A 211 1.79 -19.50 -0.29
C LYS A 211 2.33 -20.79 0.30
N PHE A 212 3.47 -20.75 0.97
CA PHE A 212 4.12 -21.92 1.53
C PHE A 212 3.86 -22.05 3.03
N ASP A 213 3.51 -20.96 3.70
CA ASP A 213 3.35 -20.82 5.15
C ASP A 213 4.56 -21.39 5.90
N THR A 214 5.75 -20.99 5.47
CA THR A 214 7.03 -21.50 6.00
C THR A 214 7.20 -21.28 7.49
N SER A 215 6.64 -20.19 8.03
CA SER A 215 6.64 -19.88 9.46
C SER A 215 5.44 -20.43 10.23
N GLY A 216 4.39 -20.89 9.54
CA GLY A 216 3.13 -21.31 10.16
C GLY A 216 2.32 -20.17 10.79
N HIS A 217 2.73 -18.91 10.62
CA HIS A 217 2.05 -17.76 11.21
C HIS A 217 0.79 -17.37 10.45
N PHE A 218 0.80 -17.53 9.12
CA PHE A 218 -0.27 -17.04 8.26
C PHE A 218 -1.58 -17.77 8.50
N SER A 219 -1.55 -19.10 8.61
CA SER A 219 -2.75 -19.93 8.77
C SER A 219 -3.05 -20.34 10.22
N ARG A 220 -2.38 -19.71 11.20
CA ARG A 220 -2.50 -20.05 12.63
C ARG A 220 -3.87 -19.72 13.23
N VAL A 221 -4.54 -18.69 12.71
CA VAL A 221 -5.78 -18.15 13.30
C VAL A 221 -6.97 -18.24 12.35
N PRO A 222 -8.20 -18.36 12.86
CA PRO A 222 -9.39 -18.25 12.03
C PRO A 222 -9.47 -16.89 11.32
N LEU A 223 -9.86 -16.95 10.05
CA LEU A 223 -9.93 -15.81 9.15
C LEU A 223 -11.36 -15.64 8.63
N LEU A 224 -11.92 -14.43 8.80
CA LEU A 224 -13.17 -14.02 8.19
C LEU A 224 -12.88 -12.94 7.14
N ILE A 225 -13.41 -13.12 5.94
CA ILE A 225 -13.21 -12.21 4.81
C ILE A 225 -14.57 -11.69 4.33
N GLY A 226 -14.66 -10.39 4.11
CA GLY A 226 -15.85 -9.71 3.60
C GLY A 226 -15.58 -8.90 2.35
N THR A 227 -16.46 -9.02 1.35
CA THR A 227 -16.49 -8.16 0.16
C THR A 227 -17.84 -7.46 0.00
N ALA A 228 -17.82 -6.34 -0.70
CA ALA A 228 -18.99 -5.61 -1.20
C ALA A 228 -19.22 -5.87 -2.69
N THR A 229 -20.45 -5.65 -3.15
CA THR A 229 -20.80 -5.75 -4.58
C THR A 229 -19.99 -4.77 -5.43
N VAL A 230 -19.76 -3.56 -4.92
CA VAL A 230 -18.93 -2.55 -5.61
C VAL A 230 -17.88 -2.02 -4.64
N GLU A 231 -16.61 -2.30 -4.94
CA GLU A 231 -15.47 -1.94 -4.11
C GLU A 231 -14.76 -0.66 -4.60
N SER A 232 -14.85 -0.41 -5.91
CA SER A 232 -14.12 0.65 -6.61
C SER A 232 -14.94 1.90 -6.85
N PHE A 233 -15.98 2.15 -6.02
CA PHE A 233 -16.81 3.35 -6.12
C PHE A 233 -15.98 4.65 -6.12
N GLY A 234 -14.96 4.72 -5.25
CA GLY A 234 -14.08 5.89 -5.13
C GLY A 234 -13.12 6.13 -6.30
N GLU A 235 -13.15 5.28 -7.33
CA GLU A 235 -12.28 5.44 -8.51
C GLU A 235 -12.87 6.37 -9.58
N LEU A 236 -14.16 6.69 -9.51
CA LEU A 236 -14.83 7.61 -10.43
C LEU A 236 -15.22 8.92 -9.71
N ASN A 237 -15.37 10.01 -10.46
CA ASN A 237 -15.87 11.27 -9.90
C ASN A 237 -17.41 11.23 -9.80
N THR A 238 -17.99 12.19 -9.08
CA THR A 238 -19.46 12.24 -8.87
C THR A 238 -20.25 12.33 -10.17
N GLU A 239 -19.78 13.11 -11.15
CA GLU A 239 -20.41 13.25 -12.46
C GLU A 239 -20.48 11.90 -13.22
N ASP A 240 -19.37 11.16 -13.28
CA ASP A 240 -19.34 9.82 -13.92
C ASP A 240 -20.23 8.81 -13.19
N ILE A 241 -20.40 8.99 -11.88
CA ILE A 241 -21.26 8.15 -11.05
C ILE A 241 -22.73 8.46 -11.33
N GLU A 242 -23.12 9.72 -11.48
CA GLU A 242 -24.51 10.11 -11.67
C GLU A 242 -24.97 9.97 -13.12
N ASP A 243 -24.18 10.48 -14.07
CA ASP A 243 -24.55 10.58 -15.49
C ASP A 243 -24.11 9.36 -16.32
N GLY A 244 -23.26 8.50 -15.75
CA GLY A 244 -22.67 7.36 -16.42
C GLY A 244 -21.38 7.70 -17.17
N LEU A 245 -20.91 6.76 -18.00
CA LEU A 245 -19.58 6.83 -18.59
C LEU A 245 -19.59 6.58 -20.10
N ALA A 246 -18.88 7.40 -20.87
CA ALA A 246 -18.63 7.12 -22.28
C ALA A 246 -17.61 5.98 -22.48
N GLU A 247 -17.78 5.19 -23.54
CA GLU A 247 -16.90 4.05 -23.85
C GLU A 247 -15.42 4.44 -24.02
N GLY A 248 -15.15 5.60 -24.63
CA GLY A 248 -13.78 6.09 -24.78
C GLY A 248 -13.11 6.38 -23.44
N LYS A 249 -13.88 6.86 -22.45
CA LYS A 249 -13.40 7.10 -21.09
C LYS A 249 -13.18 5.78 -20.37
N ARG A 250 -14.12 4.82 -20.44
CA ARG A 250 -13.92 3.43 -19.96
C ARG A 250 -12.60 2.84 -20.48
N ASP A 251 -12.38 2.84 -21.79
CA ASP A 251 -11.22 2.22 -22.41
C ASP A 251 -9.91 2.89 -21.95
N ARG A 252 -9.91 4.21 -21.71
CA ARG A 252 -8.76 4.94 -21.15
C ARG A 252 -8.48 4.53 -19.69
N ILE A 253 -9.52 4.41 -18.88
CA ILE A 253 -9.40 3.95 -17.48
C ILE A 253 -8.85 2.53 -17.44
N LEU A 254 -9.43 1.62 -18.23
CA LEU A 254 -9.03 0.22 -18.31
C LEU A 254 -7.58 0.06 -18.79
N ARG A 255 -7.16 0.79 -19.84
CA ARG A 255 -5.76 0.80 -20.29
C ARG A 255 -4.80 1.28 -19.18
N THR A 256 -5.22 2.29 -18.41
CA THR A 256 -4.42 2.81 -17.30
C THR A 256 -4.29 1.76 -16.19
N PHE A 257 -5.39 1.08 -15.85
CA PHE A 257 -5.41 -0.02 -14.89
C PHE A 257 -4.45 -1.13 -15.32
N VAL A 258 -4.59 -1.64 -16.54
CA VAL A 258 -3.78 -2.74 -17.04
C VAL A 258 -2.29 -2.38 -17.05
N ARG A 259 -1.94 -1.19 -17.57
CA ARG A 259 -0.54 -0.72 -17.65
C ARG A 259 0.13 -0.54 -16.30
N ASN A 260 -0.63 -0.10 -15.28
CA ASN A 260 -0.04 0.21 -13.97
C ASN A 260 0.03 -1.05 -13.08
N VAL A 261 -0.95 -1.94 -13.18
CA VAL A 261 -1.06 -3.12 -12.29
C VAL A 261 -0.21 -4.28 -12.80
N PHE A 262 -0.22 -4.54 -14.11
CA PHE A 262 0.46 -5.67 -14.75
C PHE A 262 1.77 -5.25 -15.43
N VAL A 263 2.68 -6.21 -15.61
CA VAL A 263 4.01 -5.99 -16.20
C VAL A 263 4.12 -6.56 -17.62
N PHE A 264 3.47 -7.70 -17.88
CA PHE A 264 3.58 -8.44 -19.14
C PHE A 264 2.21 -8.66 -19.78
N HIS A 265 2.18 -8.95 -21.09
CA HIS A 265 0.97 -9.30 -21.86
C HIS A 265 -0.16 -8.27 -21.76
N LEU A 266 0.19 -6.98 -21.78
CA LEU A 266 -0.76 -5.90 -21.52
C LEU A 266 -1.92 -5.87 -22.55
N ASN A 267 -1.64 -6.17 -23.82
CA ASN A 267 -2.64 -6.12 -24.88
C ASN A 267 -3.63 -7.28 -24.78
N GLU A 268 -3.11 -8.47 -24.48
CA GLU A 268 -3.89 -9.69 -24.28
C GLU A 268 -4.76 -9.57 -23.03
N ILE A 269 -4.18 -9.16 -21.90
CA ILE A 269 -4.92 -8.93 -20.65
C ILE A 269 -6.03 -7.89 -20.86
N TYR A 270 -5.71 -6.76 -21.51
CA TYR A 270 -6.72 -5.73 -21.80
C TYR A 270 -7.89 -6.29 -22.62
N SER A 271 -7.58 -7.07 -23.66
CA SER A 271 -8.60 -7.63 -24.56
C SER A 271 -9.45 -8.68 -23.86
N THR A 272 -8.83 -9.54 -23.05
CA THR A 272 -9.53 -10.57 -22.27
C THR A 272 -10.46 -9.95 -21.24
N ILE A 273 -9.99 -8.95 -20.47
CA ILE A 273 -10.84 -8.26 -19.48
C ILE A 273 -12.01 -7.56 -20.18
N LYS A 274 -11.76 -6.87 -21.29
CA LYS A 274 -12.82 -6.21 -22.05
C LYS A 274 -13.86 -7.20 -22.57
N ASN A 275 -13.42 -8.38 -23.00
CA ASN A 275 -14.30 -9.46 -23.49
C ASN A 275 -15.15 -10.05 -22.37
N GLU A 276 -14.54 -10.34 -21.21
CA GLU A 276 -15.21 -10.97 -20.06
C GLU A 276 -16.32 -10.09 -19.49
N TYR A 277 -16.05 -8.78 -19.32
CA TYR A 277 -17.00 -7.83 -18.73
C TYR A 277 -17.89 -7.14 -19.76
N THR A 278 -17.95 -7.66 -20.98
CA THR A 278 -18.91 -7.23 -21.99
C THR A 278 -20.17 -8.09 -21.90
N ASP A 279 -21.28 -7.45 -21.59
CA ASP A 279 -22.60 -8.04 -21.76
C ASP A 279 -22.91 -8.16 -23.26
N TRP A 280 -22.86 -9.39 -23.78
CA TRP A 280 -23.13 -9.70 -25.18
C TRP A 280 -24.63 -9.80 -25.49
N GLU A 281 -25.49 -9.88 -24.47
CA GLU A 281 -26.95 -9.91 -24.64
C GLU A 281 -27.52 -8.52 -24.95
N LYS A 282 -26.77 -7.45 -24.61
CA LYS A 282 -27.10 -6.05 -24.89
C LYS A 282 -26.12 -5.42 -25.89
N PRO A 283 -26.42 -5.43 -27.20
CA PRO A 283 -25.53 -4.86 -28.22
C PRO A 283 -25.37 -3.34 -28.14
N ARG A 284 -26.42 -2.63 -27.68
CA ARG A 284 -26.37 -1.19 -27.39
C ARG A 284 -26.20 -1.01 -25.90
N LYS A 285 -25.07 -0.40 -25.50
CA LYS A 285 -24.75 -0.11 -24.11
C LYS A 285 -25.05 1.34 -23.81
N ASP A 286 -25.84 1.58 -22.77
CA ASP A 286 -26.06 2.92 -22.26
C ASP A 286 -24.86 3.37 -21.42
N PHE A 287 -24.74 4.68 -21.16
CA PHE A 287 -23.64 5.22 -20.34
C PHE A 287 -23.58 4.60 -18.93
N ILE A 288 -24.74 4.21 -18.40
CA ILE A 288 -24.88 3.53 -17.12
C ILE A 288 -24.28 2.12 -17.16
N ASP A 289 -24.56 1.33 -18.21
CA ASP A 289 -24.00 -0.02 -18.35
C ASP A 289 -22.46 0.04 -18.49
N VAL A 290 -21.95 1.05 -19.19
CA VAL A 290 -20.50 1.27 -19.37
C VAL A 290 -19.82 1.63 -18.04
N ARG A 291 -20.47 2.48 -17.23
CA ARG A 291 -20.01 2.82 -15.87
C ARG A 291 -19.99 1.58 -14.98
N ASP A 292 -21.07 0.82 -14.94
CA ASP A 292 -21.18 -0.37 -14.09
C ASP A 292 -20.17 -1.45 -14.49
N SER A 293 -19.96 -1.64 -15.79
CA SER A 293 -18.93 -2.55 -16.31
C SER A 293 -17.52 -2.17 -15.82
N ILE A 294 -17.14 -0.88 -15.88
CA ILE A 294 -15.80 -0.48 -15.40
C ILE A 294 -15.68 -0.59 -13.88
N LEU A 295 -16.74 -0.32 -13.13
CA LEU A 295 -16.74 -0.45 -11.68
C LEU A 295 -16.59 -1.92 -11.25
N ASN A 296 -17.22 -2.86 -11.96
CA ASN A 296 -17.04 -4.29 -11.73
C ASN A 296 -15.60 -4.72 -12.03
N ILE A 297 -15.05 -4.33 -13.20
CA ILE A 297 -13.67 -4.65 -13.58
C ILE A 297 -12.68 -4.18 -12.50
N LEU A 298 -12.83 -2.92 -12.06
CA LEU A 298 -11.92 -2.35 -11.06
C LEU A 298 -12.13 -3.00 -9.69
N SER A 299 -13.37 -3.23 -9.26
CA SER A 299 -13.68 -3.88 -7.98
C SER A 299 -13.05 -5.27 -7.88
N ASP A 300 -13.19 -6.04 -8.96
CA ASP A 300 -12.64 -7.39 -9.02
C ASP A 300 -11.11 -7.38 -9.07
N GLY A 301 -10.53 -6.58 -9.96
CA GLY A 301 -9.10 -6.54 -10.17
C GLY A 301 -8.31 -5.90 -9.02
N LEU A 302 -8.89 -4.93 -8.30
CA LEU A 302 -8.20 -4.21 -7.24
C LEU A 302 -8.41 -4.83 -5.86
N THR A 303 -9.57 -5.41 -5.59
CA THR A 303 -9.94 -5.78 -4.21
C THR A 303 -10.44 -7.21 -4.12
N VAL A 304 -11.49 -7.59 -4.88
CA VAL A 304 -12.17 -8.88 -4.67
C VAL A 304 -11.27 -10.06 -5.04
N ALA A 305 -10.67 -10.08 -6.24
CA ALA A 305 -9.83 -11.20 -6.66
C ALA A 305 -8.57 -11.36 -5.78
N PRO A 306 -7.81 -10.30 -5.44
CA PRO A 306 -6.72 -10.41 -4.48
C PRO A 306 -7.15 -10.91 -3.10
N LEU A 307 -8.32 -10.50 -2.61
CA LEU A 307 -8.82 -10.92 -1.30
C LEU A 307 -9.30 -12.38 -1.31
N ILE A 308 -9.97 -12.83 -2.37
CA ILE A 308 -10.30 -14.25 -2.60
C ILE A 308 -9.02 -15.08 -2.71
N GLN A 309 -7.97 -14.56 -3.36
CA GLN A 309 -6.69 -15.25 -3.43
C GLN A 309 -6.09 -15.48 -2.03
N VAL A 310 -6.17 -14.50 -1.13
CA VAL A 310 -5.78 -14.67 0.29
C VAL A 310 -6.65 -15.73 0.96
N ALA A 311 -7.97 -15.69 0.76
CA ALA A 311 -8.90 -16.68 1.32
C ALA A 311 -8.54 -18.11 0.90
N ASN A 312 -8.31 -18.31 -0.40
CA ASN A 312 -7.95 -19.61 -0.98
C ASN A 312 -6.58 -20.08 -0.49
N THR A 313 -5.62 -19.16 -0.36
CA THR A 313 -4.28 -19.51 0.13
C THR A 313 -4.34 -19.92 1.61
N HIS A 314 -5.14 -19.22 2.42
CA HIS A 314 -5.33 -19.54 3.83
C HIS A 314 -6.09 -20.86 4.03
N SER A 315 -7.19 -21.06 3.31
CA SER A 315 -8.01 -22.27 3.42
C SER A 315 -7.27 -23.52 2.95
N ALA A 316 -6.43 -23.41 1.91
CA ALA A 316 -5.62 -24.52 1.40
C ALA A 316 -4.61 -25.05 2.42
N LYS A 317 -4.23 -24.27 3.45
CA LYS A 317 -3.33 -24.73 4.51
C LYS A 317 -4.01 -25.62 5.54
N GLY A 318 -5.31 -25.46 5.75
CA GLY A 318 -6.10 -26.31 6.65
C GLY A 318 -5.81 -26.16 8.15
N ASN A 319 -4.86 -25.31 8.57
CA ASN A 319 -4.52 -25.11 9.99
C ASN A 319 -5.62 -24.36 10.77
N SER A 320 -6.40 -23.51 10.09
CA SER A 320 -7.50 -22.75 10.69
C SER A 320 -8.69 -22.59 9.75
N LYS A 321 -9.85 -22.26 10.33
CA LYS A 321 -11.09 -22.05 9.59
C LYS A 321 -11.05 -20.74 8.81
N THR A 322 -11.55 -20.77 7.58
CA THR A 322 -11.71 -19.60 6.72
C THR A 322 -13.19 -19.41 6.42
N PHE A 323 -13.68 -18.19 6.57
CA PHE A 323 -15.07 -17.81 6.29
C PHE A 323 -15.08 -16.67 5.29
N LEU A 324 -15.98 -16.73 4.33
CA LEU A 324 -16.18 -15.69 3.32
C LEU A 324 -17.63 -15.23 3.39
N PHE A 325 -17.85 -13.92 3.34
CA PHE A 325 -19.18 -13.36 3.13
C PHE A 325 -19.13 -12.27 2.05
N HIS A 326 -20.19 -12.21 1.26
CA HIS A 326 -20.47 -11.12 0.34
C HIS A 326 -21.68 -10.39 0.87
N PHE A 327 -21.57 -9.09 1.10
CA PHE A 327 -22.72 -8.31 1.56
C PHE A 327 -23.34 -7.51 0.42
N GLN A 328 -24.67 -7.59 0.41
CA GLN A 328 -25.55 -7.16 -0.68
C GLN A 328 -26.71 -6.29 -0.15
N TYR A 329 -26.62 -5.75 1.06
CA TYR A 329 -27.72 -4.98 1.65
C TYR A 329 -27.74 -3.52 1.16
N GLU A 330 -28.91 -3.09 0.68
CA GLU A 330 -29.22 -1.73 0.23
C GLU A 330 -30.06 -1.02 1.30
N PRO A 331 -29.61 0.13 1.85
CA PRO A 331 -30.43 0.90 2.76
C PRO A 331 -31.52 1.68 2.00
N ASP A 332 -32.71 1.77 2.58
CA ASP A 332 -33.92 2.40 2.01
C ASP A 332 -33.74 3.86 1.57
N GLN A 333 -32.71 4.56 2.09
CA GLN A 333 -32.30 5.89 1.65
C GLN A 333 -30.87 5.85 1.09
N SER A 334 -30.74 5.65 -0.22
CA SER A 334 -29.46 5.81 -0.90
C SER A 334 -29.24 7.29 -1.27
N VAL A 335 -28.01 7.78 -1.10
CA VAL A 335 -27.60 9.14 -1.52
C VAL A 335 -27.64 9.27 -3.04
N TYR A 336 -27.61 8.15 -3.77
CA TYR A 336 -27.64 8.07 -5.23
C TYR A 336 -28.89 7.29 -5.70
N PRO A 337 -30.06 7.96 -5.80
CA PRO A 337 -31.34 7.31 -6.05
C PRO A 337 -31.45 6.63 -7.42
N ASN A 338 -30.65 7.08 -8.40
CA ASN A 338 -30.64 6.51 -9.75
C ASN A 338 -29.66 5.34 -9.91
N VAL A 339 -29.04 4.86 -8.82
CA VAL A 339 -28.05 3.79 -8.92
C VAL A 339 -28.24 2.69 -7.89
N SER A 340 -29.20 1.81 -8.16
CA SER A 340 -29.49 0.61 -7.38
C SER A 340 -28.29 -0.31 -7.15
N LYS A 341 -27.31 -0.32 -8.07
CA LYS A 341 -26.04 -1.07 -7.92
C LYS A 341 -24.92 -0.32 -7.19
N LEU A 342 -25.07 0.98 -6.90
CA LEU A 342 -24.05 1.80 -6.19
C LEU A 342 -24.49 2.24 -4.80
N SER A 343 -25.63 1.74 -4.32
CA SER A 343 -26.04 1.80 -2.92
C SER A 343 -25.03 1.11 -1.97
N PHE A 344 -24.14 0.28 -2.52
CA PHE A 344 -23.08 -0.48 -1.83
C PHE A 344 -21.80 0.34 -1.75
N PHE A 345 -21.72 1.20 -0.73
CA PHE A 345 -20.46 1.87 -0.47
C PHE A 345 -19.50 0.89 0.20
N HIS A 346 -18.28 0.96 -0.30
CA HIS A 346 -17.07 0.37 0.25
C HIS A 346 -16.99 0.42 1.81
N ASP A 347 -17.51 1.47 2.46
CA ASP A 347 -17.46 1.66 3.92
C ASP A 347 -18.67 1.11 4.70
N LYS A 348 -19.77 0.72 4.04
CA LYS A 348 -21.03 0.39 4.74
C LYS A 348 -20.98 -0.90 5.53
N HIS A 349 -20.18 -1.87 5.08
CA HIS A 349 -20.06 -3.16 5.78
C HIS A 349 -19.33 -2.98 7.12
N ALA A 350 -18.38 -2.04 7.18
CA ALA A 350 -17.72 -1.65 8.42
C ALA A 350 -18.69 -0.95 9.38
N LEU A 351 -19.59 -0.10 8.88
CA LEU A 351 -20.65 0.53 9.67
C LEU A 351 -21.63 -0.50 10.25
N TYR A 352 -22.11 -1.46 9.45
CA TYR A 352 -22.99 -2.53 9.95
C TYR A 352 -22.30 -3.42 10.99
N PHE A 353 -21.02 -3.75 10.81
CA PHE A 353 -20.25 -4.51 11.81
C PHE A 353 -20.01 -3.72 13.11
N SER A 354 -19.91 -2.39 13.02
CA SER A 354 -19.78 -1.49 14.18
C SER A 354 -21.11 -1.26 14.92
N ILE A 355 -22.25 -1.47 14.28
CA ILE A 355 -23.59 -1.30 14.87
C ILE A 355 -24.10 -2.61 15.50
N MET A 356 -23.66 -3.77 14.99
CA MET A 356 -24.11 -5.10 15.49
C MET A 356 -23.28 -5.68 16.65
N ASN A 357 -22.19 -5.04 17.06
CA ASN A 357 -21.39 -5.40 18.23
C ASN A 357 -21.37 -4.27 19.25
#